data_AF-A0A2I1HK72-F1
#
_entry.id   AF-A0A2I1HK72-F1
#
_cell.length_a   1.000
_cell.length_b   1.000
_cell.length_c   1.000
_cell.angle_alpha   90.00
_cell.angle_beta   90.00
_cell.angle_gamma   90.00
#
_symmetry.space_group_name_H-M   'P 1'
#
loop_
_entity.id
_entity.type
_entity.pdbx_description
1 polymer ?
#
loop_
_entity_poly.entity_id
_entity_poly.type
_entity_poly.pdbx_seq_one_letter_code
_entity_poly.pdbx_strand_id
1 'polypeptide(L)'
;MFAQLYIIYIFFLVSAVVGIPVVNLQNQTFSTDGLVPTRPKCTDPNNSKYKSSVCATRKLARVSCESNDNSGTVVDTNFSCGDGESCVDITSNDVLCVDENNALVWENNHYSGFACSAPVLLVPPHESFQLVAGMTTYSTTGDPMQVVVLLAKYGDDESREFVGHQNNFTFAINQENFSKNLSFCFAAGNEEEIQAVASLGYVLL
;
A
#
# COMPACT_ATOMS: atom_id res chain seq x y z
N MET A 1 52.04 -31.43 3.69
CA MET A 1 51.08 -31.35 2.57
C MET A 1 49.92 -30.47 3.02
N PHE A 2 49.73 -29.35 2.31
CA PHE A 2 48.50 -28.53 2.12
C PHE A 2 47.61 -28.26 3.35
N ALA A 3 47.59 -27.08 3.99
CA ALA A 3 47.09 -25.78 3.51
C ALA A 3 45.69 -25.85 2.87
N GLN A 4 44.65 -25.43 3.61
CA GLN A 4 43.59 -24.59 3.05
C GLN A 4 42.76 -23.92 4.16
N LEU A 5 42.96 -22.61 4.27
CA LEU A 5 42.01 -21.65 4.82
C LEU A 5 40.66 -21.80 4.10
N TYR A 6 39.57 -21.94 4.84
CA TYR A 6 38.26 -21.55 4.33
C TYR A 6 37.75 -20.36 5.13
N ILE A 7 38.07 -19.21 4.56
CA ILE A 7 37.28 -17.99 4.61
C ILE A 7 35.82 -18.38 4.36
N ILE A 8 34.96 -18.24 5.36
CA ILE A 8 33.51 -18.16 5.10
C ILE A 8 33.08 -16.75 5.47
N TYR A 9 32.70 -16.08 4.40
CA TYR A 9 32.29 -14.70 4.29
C TYR A 9 31.17 -14.34 5.26
N ILE A 10 31.32 -13.16 5.86
CA ILE A 10 30.27 -12.32 6.43
C ILE A 10 29.16 -12.16 5.38
N PHE A 11 27.97 -12.69 5.65
CA PHE A 11 26.75 -12.22 5.00
C PHE A 11 26.11 -11.19 5.90
N PHE A 12 26.17 -9.94 5.45
CA PHE A 12 25.41 -8.83 5.99
C PHE A 12 23.91 -9.18 5.99
N LEU A 13 23.29 -9.19 7.17
CA LEU A 13 21.84 -9.19 7.32
C LEU A 13 21.30 -7.85 6.82
N VAL A 14 21.01 -7.77 5.53
CA VAL A 14 20.13 -6.75 4.98
C VAL A 14 18.72 -7.20 5.30
N SER A 15 18.06 -6.49 6.21
CA SER A 15 16.64 -6.65 6.52
C SER A 15 15.82 -6.37 5.26
N ALA A 16 15.56 -7.40 4.47
CA ALA A 16 14.68 -7.35 3.32
C ALA A 16 13.24 -7.58 3.79
N VAL A 17 12.45 -6.51 3.84
CA VAL A 17 11.00 -6.60 3.94
C VAL A 17 10.49 -7.14 2.61
N VAL A 18 10.06 -8.40 2.58
CA VAL A 18 9.44 -9.01 1.40
C VAL A 18 7.95 -8.65 1.42
N GLY A 19 7.55 -7.64 0.63
CA GLY A 19 6.14 -7.38 0.36
C GLY A 19 5.66 -8.33 -0.75
N ILE A 20 4.59 -9.07 -0.51
CA ILE A 20 3.97 -9.97 -1.49
C ILE A 20 2.62 -9.34 -1.93
N PRO A 21 2.24 -9.31 -3.22
CA PRO A 21 0.93 -8.87 -3.70
C PRO A 21 -0.13 -9.98 -3.61
N VAL A 22 -1.41 -9.60 -3.66
CA VAL A 22 -2.58 -10.49 -3.65
C VAL A 22 -3.52 -10.10 -4.81
N VAL A 23 -3.81 -11.00 -5.78
CA VAL A 23 -4.79 -10.84 -6.91
C VAL A 23 -5.34 -12.19 -7.44
N ASN A 24 -6.64 -12.50 -7.71
CA ASN A 24 -7.81 -11.75 -8.21
C ASN A 24 -9.26 -12.27 -7.86
N LEU A 25 -10.23 -11.34 -7.81
CA LEU A 25 -11.68 -11.44 -7.53
C LEU A 25 -12.47 -12.62 -8.16
N GLN A 26 -13.23 -13.29 -7.30
CA GLN A 26 -14.46 -14.12 -7.48
C GLN A 26 -14.60 -15.19 -8.58
N ASN A 27 -13.71 -15.33 -9.58
CA ASN A 27 -13.71 -16.50 -10.49
C ASN A 27 -12.36 -16.76 -11.20
N GLN A 28 -11.26 -16.23 -10.68
CA GLN A 28 -9.90 -16.59 -11.08
C GLN A 28 -9.14 -17.07 -9.84
N THR A 29 -8.56 -18.26 -9.91
CA THR A 29 -7.61 -18.71 -8.88
C THR A 29 -6.45 -17.72 -8.84
N PHE A 30 -6.22 -17.09 -7.69
CA PHE A 30 -5.07 -16.21 -7.45
C PHE A 30 -3.78 -17.02 -7.69
N SER A 31 -3.20 -16.94 -8.88
CA SER A 31 -1.92 -17.60 -9.18
C SER A 31 -0.78 -16.73 -8.65
N THR A 32 0.18 -17.37 -8.01
CA THR A 32 1.40 -16.80 -7.41
C THR A 32 2.41 -16.27 -8.44
N ASP A 33 1.97 -16.00 -9.68
CA ASP A 33 2.83 -15.66 -10.82
C ASP A 33 2.72 -14.17 -11.25
N GLY A 34 1.99 -13.33 -10.49
CA GLY A 34 1.78 -11.90 -10.77
C GLY A 34 2.79 -10.95 -10.09
N LEU A 35 3.09 -9.82 -10.74
CA LEU A 35 4.11 -8.83 -10.33
C LEU A 35 3.96 -8.35 -8.87
N VAL A 36 5.04 -8.44 -8.10
CA VAL A 36 5.18 -7.90 -6.74
C VAL A 36 4.97 -6.38 -6.73
N PRO A 37 4.18 -5.77 -5.80
CA PRO A 37 3.99 -4.34 -5.77
C PRO A 37 5.34 -3.67 -5.58
N THR A 38 5.59 -2.64 -6.36
CA THR A 38 6.87 -1.96 -6.34
C THR A 38 6.95 -1.11 -5.07
N ARG A 39 7.90 -1.43 -4.19
CA ARG A 39 8.21 -0.60 -3.02
C ARG A 39 9.12 0.56 -3.43
N PRO A 40 8.73 1.81 -3.16
CA PRO A 40 9.62 2.94 -3.35
C PRO A 40 10.90 2.79 -2.53
N LYS A 41 12.02 3.23 -3.10
CA LYS A 41 13.35 3.08 -2.50
C LYS A 41 14.19 4.32 -2.71
N CYS A 42 15.15 4.52 -1.82
CA CYS A 42 16.19 5.52 -2.00
C CYS A 42 17.14 5.09 -3.12
N THR A 43 17.34 5.95 -4.11
CA THR A 43 18.20 5.67 -5.28
C THR A 43 19.55 6.38 -5.20
N ASP A 44 19.67 7.42 -4.37
CA ASP A 44 20.94 8.11 -4.12
C ASP A 44 21.86 7.25 -3.24
N PRO A 45 23.05 6.85 -3.71
CA PRO A 45 24.00 6.09 -2.91
C PRO A 45 24.46 6.79 -1.63
N ASN A 46 24.48 8.13 -1.59
CA ASN A 46 24.88 8.88 -0.40
C ASN A 46 23.79 8.92 0.67
N ASN A 47 22.54 8.75 0.24
CA ASN A 47 21.33 8.79 1.07
C ASN A 47 20.51 7.51 0.86
N SER A 48 21.13 6.35 1.02
CA SER A 48 20.51 5.06 0.67
C SER A 48 19.57 4.49 1.74
N LYS A 49 19.51 5.08 2.93
CA LYS A 49 18.72 4.56 4.05
C LYS A 49 17.28 5.06 3.96
N TYR A 50 16.34 4.16 3.71
CA TYR A 50 14.92 4.47 3.69
C TYR A 50 14.40 4.86 5.09
N LYS A 51 13.57 5.91 5.17
CA LYS A 51 12.92 6.37 6.39
C LYS A 51 11.41 6.22 6.34
N SER A 52 10.81 6.74 5.26
CA SER A 52 9.37 6.72 5.04
C SER A 52 9.06 7.03 3.58
N SER A 53 7.82 6.80 3.19
CA SER A 53 7.27 7.28 1.94
C SER A 53 5.81 7.70 2.12
N VAL A 54 5.35 8.56 1.22
CA VAL A 54 3.96 9.03 1.13
C VAL A 54 3.58 9.20 -0.33
N CYS A 55 2.31 8.99 -0.67
CA CYS A 55 1.82 9.25 -2.00
C CYS A 55 1.77 10.76 -2.26
N ALA A 56 2.62 11.24 -3.16
CA ALA A 56 2.64 12.64 -3.59
C ALA A 56 1.59 12.88 -4.68
N THR A 57 1.43 11.93 -5.60
CA THR A 57 0.33 11.84 -6.56
C THR A 57 -0.02 10.36 -6.76
N ARG A 58 -1.08 10.07 -7.51
CA ARG A 58 -1.46 8.71 -7.90
C ARG A 58 -0.32 7.96 -8.61
N LYS A 59 0.62 8.65 -9.25
CA LYS A 59 1.74 8.03 -9.99
C LYS A 59 3.12 8.30 -9.37
N LEU A 60 3.18 8.94 -8.21
CA LEU A 60 4.42 9.40 -7.61
C LEU A 60 4.40 9.20 -6.09
N ALA A 61 5.39 8.47 -5.59
CA ALA A 61 5.71 8.44 -4.17
C ALA A 61 6.82 9.44 -3.85
N ARG A 62 6.69 10.18 -2.75
CA ARG A 62 7.80 10.91 -2.14
C ARG A 62 8.44 10.01 -1.10
N VAL A 63 9.74 9.77 -1.23
CA VAL A 63 10.53 8.89 -0.37
C VAL A 63 11.51 9.71 0.43
N SER A 64 11.40 9.64 1.75
CA SER A 64 12.33 10.26 2.68
C SER A 64 13.49 9.31 2.96
N CYS A 65 14.69 9.82 2.78
CA CYS A 65 15.93 9.07 2.78
C CYS A 65 16.96 9.72 3.71
N GLU A 66 17.85 8.93 4.29
CA GLU A 66 18.91 9.38 5.18
C GLU A 66 20.25 8.79 4.71
N SER A 67 21.35 9.47 5.05
CA SER A 67 22.69 8.93 4.86
C SER A 67 23.00 7.84 5.89
N ASN A 68 23.70 6.79 5.47
CA ASN A 68 24.22 5.78 6.40
C ASN A 68 25.37 6.33 7.26
N ASP A 69 26.18 7.23 6.69
CA ASP A 69 27.41 7.72 7.31
C ASP A 69 27.17 8.99 8.15
N ASN A 70 26.15 9.78 7.81
CA ASN A 70 25.80 11.01 8.52
C ASN A 70 24.32 11.01 8.91
N SER A 71 24.01 10.34 10.02
CA SER A 71 22.65 10.32 10.58
C SER A 71 22.22 11.73 11.00
N GLY A 72 21.00 12.13 10.66
CA GLY A 72 20.37 13.38 11.09
C GLY A 72 19.82 14.26 9.97
N THR A 73 20.31 14.13 8.73
CA THR A 73 19.78 14.88 7.58
C THR A 73 18.89 13.98 6.74
N VAL A 74 17.59 14.30 6.69
CA VAL A 74 16.61 13.63 5.83
C VAL A 74 16.49 14.41 4.53
N VAL A 75 16.55 13.70 3.40
CA VAL A 75 16.33 14.24 2.07
C VAL A 75 15.15 13.53 1.42
N ASP A 76 14.32 14.28 0.71
CA ASP A 76 13.20 13.72 -0.03
C ASP A 76 13.57 13.51 -1.50
N THR A 77 13.21 12.34 -2.02
CA THR A 77 13.36 11.98 -3.43
C THR A 77 12.03 11.52 -3.99
N ASN A 78 11.81 11.74 -5.28
CA ASN A 78 10.60 11.26 -5.94
C ASN A 78 10.85 9.89 -6.55
N PHE A 79 9.91 8.98 -6.35
CA PHE A 79 9.87 7.66 -6.96
C PHE A 79 8.61 7.55 -7.82
N SER A 80 8.79 7.39 -9.14
CA SER A 80 7.67 7.20 -10.04
C SER A 80 7.16 5.77 -9.97
N CYS A 81 5.86 5.60 -9.74
CA CYS A 81 5.20 4.32 -9.97
C CYS A 81 5.21 4.01 -11.48
N GLY A 82 5.28 2.73 -11.83
CA GLY A 82 5.30 2.28 -13.22
C GLY A 82 4.02 2.62 -13.98
N ASP A 83 4.09 2.48 -15.30
CA ASP A 83 2.90 2.59 -16.15
C ASP A 83 1.90 1.50 -15.75
N GLY A 84 0.66 1.91 -15.47
CA GLY A 84 -0.38 1.01 -14.96
C GLY A 84 -0.30 0.71 -13.46
N GLU A 85 0.63 1.31 -12.71
CA GLU A 85 0.64 1.26 -11.24
C GLU A 85 0.06 2.53 -10.62
N SER A 86 -0.58 2.41 -9.46
CA SER A 86 -1.02 3.52 -8.62
C SER A 86 -0.32 3.50 -7.27
N CYS A 87 -0.01 4.67 -6.72
CA CYS A 87 0.46 4.78 -5.35
C CYS A 87 -0.71 4.54 -4.38
N VAL A 88 -0.46 3.79 -3.30
CA VAL A 88 -1.39 3.61 -2.19
C VAL A 88 -0.60 3.68 -0.89
N ASP A 89 -1.06 4.51 0.05
CA ASP A 89 -0.53 4.51 1.41
C ASP A 89 -0.99 3.23 2.11
N ILE A 90 -0.05 2.46 2.69
CA ILE A 90 -0.31 1.12 3.24
C ILE A 90 -0.01 1.08 4.74
N THR A 91 0.90 1.94 5.22
CA THR A 91 1.07 2.24 6.62
C THR A 91 1.18 3.76 6.79
N SER A 92 1.31 4.25 8.02
CA SER A 92 1.57 5.67 8.27
C SER A 92 2.91 6.18 7.71
N ASN A 93 3.82 5.27 7.34
CA ASN A 93 5.18 5.60 6.88
C ASN A 93 5.54 4.93 5.55
N ASP A 94 4.68 4.11 4.96
CA ASP A 94 5.01 3.32 3.79
C ASP A 94 3.89 3.34 2.77
N VAL A 95 4.30 3.44 1.50
CA VAL A 95 3.42 3.30 0.35
C VAL A 95 3.85 2.16 -0.53
N LEU A 96 2.93 1.67 -1.36
CA LEU A 96 3.19 0.73 -2.42
C LEU A 96 2.75 1.32 -3.75
N CYS A 97 3.53 1.10 -4.80
CA CYS A 97 3.03 1.21 -6.17
C CYS A 97 2.38 -0.13 -6.53
N VAL A 98 1.06 -0.12 -6.67
CA VAL A 98 0.24 -1.30 -6.91
C VAL A 98 -0.25 -1.30 -8.35
N ASP A 99 -0.13 -2.42 -9.04
CA ASP A 99 -0.71 -2.61 -10.37
C ASP A 99 -2.22 -2.40 -10.30
N GLU A 100 -2.76 -1.56 -11.19
CA GLU A 100 -4.18 -1.19 -11.22
C GLU A 100 -5.10 -2.38 -11.55
N ASN A 101 -4.58 -3.43 -12.18
CA ASN A 101 -5.32 -4.69 -12.38
C ASN A 101 -5.45 -5.50 -11.09
N ASN A 102 -4.62 -5.16 -10.10
CA ASN A 102 -4.47 -5.88 -8.85
C ASN A 102 -5.03 -5.08 -7.66
N ALA A 103 -5.22 -3.79 -7.85
CA ALA A 103 -5.84 -2.88 -6.90
C ALA A 103 -7.36 -2.79 -7.11
N LEU A 104 -8.05 -2.32 -6.07
CA LEU A 104 -9.42 -1.86 -6.20
C LEU A 104 -9.39 -0.41 -6.63
N VAL A 105 -9.84 -0.13 -7.85
CA VAL A 105 -9.97 1.23 -8.39
C VAL A 105 -11.43 1.51 -8.65
N TRP A 106 -11.96 2.60 -8.10
CA TRP A 106 -13.34 3.04 -8.34
C TRP A 106 -13.48 4.54 -8.20
N GLU A 107 -14.60 5.08 -8.66
CA GLU A 107 -14.91 6.51 -8.60
C GLU A 107 -16.29 6.74 -7.98
N ASN A 108 -16.55 7.98 -7.56
CA ASN A 108 -17.84 8.35 -7.01
C ASN A 108 -18.92 8.63 -8.06
N ASN A 109 -18.60 8.66 -9.35
CA ASN A 109 -19.56 8.97 -10.42
C ASN A 109 -20.37 10.25 -10.15
N HIS A 110 -19.70 11.32 -9.68
CA HIS A 110 -20.33 12.58 -9.26
C HIS A 110 -21.35 12.46 -8.11
N TYR A 111 -21.38 11.34 -7.39
CA TYR A 111 -22.23 11.18 -6.20
C TYR A 111 -21.52 11.69 -4.95
N SER A 112 -22.21 12.51 -4.16
CA SER A 112 -21.66 13.10 -2.93
C SER A 112 -21.71 12.20 -1.71
N GLY A 113 -22.53 11.14 -1.76
CA GLY A 113 -22.64 10.14 -0.70
C GLY A 113 -21.54 9.08 -0.75
N PHE A 114 -21.81 7.91 -0.18
CA PHE A 114 -20.84 6.82 -0.16
C PHE A 114 -20.71 6.14 -1.53
N ALA A 115 -19.48 6.11 -2.05
CA ALA A 115 -19.07 5.30 -3.19
C ALA A 115 -18.18 4.16 -2.70
N CYS A 116 -18.55 2.92 -3.01
CA CYS A 116 -17.89 1.73 -2.50
C CYS A 116 -17.26 0.89 -3.61
N SER A 117 -16.12 0.28 -3.29
CA SER A 117 -15.46 -0.72 -4.10
C SER A 117 -16.28 -2.01 -4.17
N ALA A 118 -15.96 -2.85 -5.14
CA ALA A 118 -16.35 -4.25 -5.09
C ALA A 118 -15.78 -4.92 -3.81
N PRO A 119 -16.50 -5.88 -3.20
CA PRO A 119 -16.01 -6.61 -2.04
C PRO A 119 -14.88 -7.58 -2.41
N VAL A 120 -13.93 -7.77 -1.49
CA VAL A 120 -12.84 -8.75 -1.61
C VAL A 120 -12.87 -9.70 -0.43
N LEU A 121 -12.80 -11.01 -0.69
CA LEU A 121 -12.72 -12.00 0.37
C LEU A 121 -11.35 -11.95 1.05
N LEU A 122 -11.34 -11.78 2.37
CA LEU A 122 -10.11 -11.80 3.15
C LEU A 122 -9.65 -13.23 3.44
N VAL A 123 -8.45 -13.55 2.99
CA VAL A 123 -7.80 -14.84 3.24
C VAL A 123 -6.68 -14.65 4.26
N PRO A 124 -6.54 -15.55 5.26
CA PRO A 124 -5.44 -15.46 6.22
C PRO A 124 -4.07 -15.41 5.55
N PRO A 125 -3.15 -14.54 6.00
CA PRO A 125 -1.75 -14.56 5.59
C PRO A 125 -1.02 -15.81 6.12
N HIS A 126 0.18 -16.07 5.60
CA HIS A 126 1.14 -16.93 6.29
C HIS A 126 1.49 -16.35 7.66
N GLU A 127 1.74 -17.19 8.67
CA GLU A 127 1.88 -16.80 10.09
C GLU A 127 2.96 -15.74 10.37
N SER A 128 3.92 -15.59 9.47
CA SER A 128 5.01 -14.59 9.58
C SER A 128 4.61 -13.18 9.13
N PHE A 129 3.38 -12.97 8.67
CA PHE A 129 2.93 -11.69 8.11
C PHE A 129 1.64 -11.20 8.75
N GLN A 130 1.56 -9.88 8.92
CA GLN A 130 0.33 -9.15 9.16
C GLN A 130 -0.25 -8.68 7.84
N LEU A 131 -1.55 -8.89 7.64
CA LEU A 131 -2.28 -8.32 6.52
C LEU A 131 -2.71 -6.89 6.90
N VAL A 132 -2.38 -5.93 6.04
CA VAL A 132 -2.78 -4.53 6.18
C VAL A 132 -3.60 -4.11 4.97
N ALA A 133 -4.43 -3.10 5.15
CA ALA A 133 -5.24 -2.48 4.13
C ALA A 133 -4.87 -1.00 4.01
N GLY A 134 -4.87 -0.50 2.78
CA GLY A 134 -4.67 0.90 2.46
C GLY A 134 -5.66 1.36 1.41
N MET A 135 -6.16 2.58 1.57
CA MET A 135 -6.98 3.28 0.59
C MET A 135 -6.51 4.73 0.49
N THR A 136 -6.31 5.22 -0.72
CA THR A 136 -6.00 6.63 -0.99
C THR A 136 -6.96 7.18 -2.04
N THR A 137 -7.48 8.39 -1.82
CA THR A 137 -8.36 9.12 -2.74
C THR A 137 -7.60 10.22 -3.48
N TYR A 138 -7.95 10.40 -4.74
CA TYR A 138 -7.31 11.31 -5.69
C TYR A 138 -8.34 12.09 -6.48
N SER A 139 -7.96 13.29 -6.91
CA SER A 139 -8.64 14.02 -7.97
C SER A 139 -8.46 13.31 -9.32
N THR A 140 -9.18 13.76 -10.34
CA THR A 140 -8.99 13.31 -11.74
C THR A 140 -7.61 13.66 -12.33
N THR A 141 -6.90 14.63 -11.73
CA THR A 141 -5.51 14.94 -12.08
C THR A 141 -4.49 14.04 -11.38
N GLY A 142 -4.94 13.20 -10.44
CA GLY A 142 -4.10 12.31 -9.66
C GLY A 142 -3.50 12.95 -8.40
N ASP A 143 -3.92 14.15 -8.02
CA ASP A 143 -3.48 14.77 -6.77
C ASP A 143 -4.27 14.19 -5.58
N PRO A 144 -3.64 13.92 -4.43
CA PRO A 144 -4.36 13.37 -3.28
C PRO A 144 -5.49 14.32 -2.85
N MET A 145 -6.68 13.76 -2.65
CA MET A 145 -7.90 14.53 -2.42
C MET A 145 -8.58 14.13 -1.13
N GLN A 146 -8.78 15.10 -0.24
CA GLN A 146 -9.45 14.89 1.04
C GLN A 146 -10.95 14.67 0.82
N VAL A 147 -11.51 13.68 1.50
CA VAL A 147 -12.94 13.37 1.49
C VAL A 147 -13.54 13.51 2.88
N VAL A 148 -14.87 13.46 2.99
CA VAL A 148 -15.55 13.60 4.29
C VAL A 148 -15.29 12.39 5.17
N VAL A 149 -15.39 11.19 4.60
CA VAL A 149 -15.16 9.91 5.30
C VAL A 149 -14.48 8.92 4.38
N LEU A 150 -13.50 8.20 4.91
CA LEU A 150 -12.94 6.96 4.39
C LEU A 150 -13.37 5.82 5.31
N LEU A 151 -13.83 4.70 4.75
CA LEU A 151 -14.47 3.61 5.47
C LEU A 151 -14.02 2.26 4.92
N ALA A 152 -13.82 1.29 5.80
CA ALA A 152 -13.74 -0.12 5.49
C ALA A 152 -14.88 -0.88 6.20
N LYS A 153 -15.60 -1.72 5.45
CA LYS A 153 -16.71 -2.54 5.94
C LYS A 153 -16.40 -4.02 5.78
N TYR A 154 -16.62 -4.79 6.83
CA TYR A 154 -16.52 -6.26 6.80
C TYR A 154 -17.91 -6.91 6.68
N GLY A 155 -18.12 -7.72 5.64
CA GLY A 155 -19.36 -8.44 5.39
C GLY A 155 -20.59 -7.54 5.34
N ASP A 156 -21.71 -8.06 5.84
CA ASP A 156 -22.92 -7.29 6.05
C ASP A 156 -22.99 -6.61 7.43
N ASP A 157 -21.97 -6.83 8.26
CA ASP A 157 -21.93 -6.35 9.65
C ASP A 157 -21.79 -4.82 9.78
N GLU A 158 -22.12 -4.34 10.98
CA GLU A 158 -21.84 -2.96 11.40
C GLU A 158 -20.38 -2.72 11.77
N SER A 159 -19.55 -3.77 11.88
CA SER A 159 -18.11 -3.62 12.17
C SER A 159 -17.43 -2.87 11.04
N ARG A 160 -16.94 -1.68 11.37
CA ARG A 160 -16.44 -0.70 10.41
C ARG A 160 -15.25 0.01 11.01
N GLU A 161 -14.24 0.21 10.18
CA GLU A 161 -13.12 1.08 10.51
C GLU A 161 -13.24 2.33 9.63
N PHE A 162 -13.12 3.52 10.21
CA PHE A 162 -13.29 4.75 9.46
C PHE A 162 -12.42 5.89 9.97
N VAL A 163 -12.10 6.80 9.08
CA VAL A 163 -11.46 8.09 9.39
C VAL A 163 -12.19 9.20 8.64
N GLY A 164 -12.31 10.36 9.28
CA GLY A 164 -12.94 11.54 8.69
C GLY A 164 -11.91 12.56 8.23
N HIS A 165 -12.22 13.34 7.19
CA HIS A 165 -11.42 14.46 6.72
C HIS A 165 -9.96 14.11 6.40
N GLN A 166 -9.76 12.97 5.75
CA GLN A 166 -8.46 12.48 5.28
C GLN A 166 -8.53 12.15 3.79
N ASN A 167 -7.38 12.00 3.15
CA ASN A 167 -7.25 11.49 1.77
C ASN A 167 -6.67 10.07 1.73
N ASN A 168 -6.20 9.54 2.86
CA ASN A 168 -5.72 8.19 2.99
C ASN A 168 -6.23 7.54 4.26
N PHE A 169 -6.29 6.21 4.23
CA PHE A 169 -6.75 5.41 5.35
C PHE A 169 -6.03 4.06 5.33
N THR A 170 -5.29 3.77 6.40
CA THR A 170 -4.53 2.54 6.55
C THR A 170 -4.82 1.89 7.89
N PHE A 171 -4.88 0.55 7.91
CA PHE A 171 -5.13 -0.22 9.12
C PHE A 171 -4.65 -1.66 8.99
N ALA A 172 -4.37 -2.29 10.12
CA ALA A 172 -4.08 -3.71 10.20
C ALA A 172 -5.38 -4.52 10.28
N ILE A 173 -5.47 -5.59 9.50
CA ILE A 173 -6.64 -6.47 9.51
C ILE A 173 -6.51 -7.47 10.65
N ASN A 174 -7.48 -7.44 11.57
CA ASN A 174 -7.57 -8.39 12.66
C ASN A 174 -7.92 -9.80 12.16
N GLN A 175 -7.37 -10.82 12.83
CA GLN A 175 -7.55 -12.22 12.46
C GLN A 175 -9.03 -12.67 12.47
N GLU A 176 -9.85 -12.06 13.32
CA GLU A 176 -11.29 -12.33 13.43
C GLU A 176 -12.09 -11.93 12.17
N ASN A 177 -11.52 -11.09 11.31
CA ASN A 177 -12.15 -10.64 10.08
C ASN A 177 -11.74 -11.47 8.85
N PHE A 178 -10.84 -12.45 9.00
CA PHE A 178 -10.56 -13.40 7.93
C PHE A 178 -11.82 -14.22 7.59
N SER A 179 -11.97 -14.58 6.32
CA SER A 179 -13.17 -15.18 5.72
C SER A 179 -14.36 -14.22 5.55
N LYS A 180 -14.26 -12.96 5.98
CA LYS A 180 -15.25 -11.94 5.64
C LYS A 180 -14.88 -11.24 4.33
N ASN A 181 -15.90 -10.71 3.66
CA ASN A 181 -15.68 -9.77 2.56
C ASN A 181 -15.30 -8.40 3.11
N LEU A 182 -14.32 -7.73 2.51
CA LEU A 182 -13.95 -6.37 2.80
C LEU A 182 -14.36 -5.47 1.63
N SER A 183 -15.07 -4.39 1.91
CA SER A 183 -15.33 -3.31 0.96
C SER A 183 -14.77 -2.02 1.49
N PHE A 184 -14.15 -1.24 0.62
CA PHE A 184 -13.72 0.12 0.91
C PHE A 184 -14.75 1.10 0.37
N CYS A 185 -15.05 2.13 1.13
CA CYS A 185 -15.97 3.17 0.72
C CYS A 185 -15.41 4.54 1.10
N PHE A 186 -15.83 5.56 0.36
CA PHE A 186 -15.59 6.94 0.74
C PHE A 186 -16.82 7.80 0.50
N ALA A 187 -16.98 8.87 1.28
CA ALA A 187 -18.00 9.88 1.08
C ALA A 187 -17.35 11.18 0.59
N ALA A 188 -17.59 11.55 -0.67
CA ALA A 188 -16.96 12.72 -1.30
C ALA A 188 -17.38 14.03 -0.60
N GLY A 189 -18.65 14.17 -0.24
CA GLY A 189 -19.22 15.39 0.34
C GLY A 189 -19.61 16.46 -0.68
N ASN A 190 -19.22 16.29 -1.95
CA ASN A 190 -19.59 17.12 -3.08
C ASN A 190 -19.73 16.26 -4.36
N GLU A 191 -20.08 16.87 -5.49
CA GLU A 191 -20.24 16.18 -6.78
C GLU A 191 -18.96 16.22 -7.64
N GLU A 192 -17.82 16.63 -7.06
CA GLU A 192 -16.53 16.55 -7.75
C GLU A 192 -16.18 15.09 -7.99
N GLU A 193 -15.55 14.82 -9.13
CA GLU A 193 -15.12 13.47 -9.49
C GLU A 193 -13.87 13.10 -8.70
N ILE A 194 -13.98 12.04 -7.91
CA ILE A 194 -12.92 11.53 -7.04
C ILE A 194 -12.70 10.07 -7.37
N GLN A 195 -11.43 9.70 -7.53
CA GLN A 195 -10.99 8.35 -7.77
C GLN A 195 -10.37 7.80 -6.49
N ALA A 196 -10.72 6.58 -6.11
CA ALA A 196 -10.12 5.87 -5.00
C ALA A 196 -9.31 4.68 -5.52
N VAL A 197 -8.17 4.44 -4.87
CA VAL A 197 -7.36 3.24 -5.06
C VAL A 197 -7.17 2.60 -3.69
N ALA A 198 -7.51 1.33 -3.58
CA ALA A 198 -7.27 0.54 -2.38
C ALA A 198 -6.52 -0.75 -2.70
N SER A 199 -5.69 -1.18 -1.76
CA SER A 199 -4.95 -2.44 -1.86
C SER A 199 -4.77 -3.07 -0.49
N LEU A 200 -4.55 -4.38 -0.51
CA LEU A 200 -4.01 -5.11 0.62
C LEU A 200 -2.49 -5.18 0.50
N GLY A 201 -1.82 -5.30 1.64
CA GLY A 201 -0.38 -5.50 1.71
C GLY A 201 -0.01 -6.45 2.84
N TYR A 202 1.12 -7.14 2.70
CA TYR A 202 1.72 -7.89 3.80
C TYR A 202 2.87 -7.13 4.43
N VAL A 203 2.87 -7.06 5.75
CA VAL A 203 3.94 -6.49 6.57
C VAL A 203 4.48 -7.60 7.48
N LEU A 204 5.80 -7.68 7.61
CA LEU A 204 6.44 -8.65 8.52
C LEU A 204 6.11 -8.28 9.98
N LEU A 205 5.77 -9.30 10.78
CA LEU A 205 5.55 -9.20 12.23
C LEU A 205 6.86 -9.09 13.01
#